data_AF-A0A838EZR1-F1
#
_entry.id   AF-A0A838EZR1-F1
#
_cell.length_a   1.000
_cell.length_b   1.000
_cell.length_c   1.000
_cell.angle_alpha   90.00
_cell.angle_beta   90.00
_cell.angle_gamma   90.00
#
_symmetry.space_group_name_H-M   'P 1'
#
loop_
_entity.id
_entity.type
_entity.pdbx_description
1 polymer ?
#
loop_
_entity_poly.entity_id
_entity_poly.type
_entity_poly.pdbx_seq_one_letter_code
_entity_poly.pdbx_strand_id
1 'polypeptide(L)'
;MKFGIKILALALVTTSAFAAPIQVFYEHEPSRAQMVKDIFTVSYQIPEDLIALKEVAKCEGLNEKGKLDLCLNNNGDLLIVSVDRRFISESLTIFQAP
;
A
#
# COMPACT_ATOMS: atom_id res chain seq x y z
N MET A 1 -14.77 42.78 -33.83
CA MET A 1 -14.79 41.62 -32.92
C MET A 1 -13.53 40.79 -33.16
N LYS A 2 -12.59 40.75 -32.21
CA LYS A 2 -11.42 39.85 -32.27
C LYS A 2 -11.36 39.10 -30.94
N PHE A 3 -11.78 37.84 -30.96
CA PHE A 3 -11.71 36.94 -29.82
C PHE A 3 -10.26 36.49 -29.65
N GLY A 4 -9.55 37.09 -28.70
CA GLY A 4 -8.24 36.62 -28.25
C GLY A 4 -8.44 35.42 -27.33
N ILE A 5 -8.13 34.23 -27.83
CA ILE A 5 -8.17 32.96 -27.10
C ILE A 5 -7.21 33.05 -25.92
N LYS A 6 -7.74 33.02 -24.69
CA LYS A 6 -6.96 32.85 -23.47
C LYS A 6 -6.41 31.42 -23.46
N ILE A 7 -5.12 31.27 -23.75
CA ILE A 7 -4.43 29.99 -23.57
C ILE A 7 -4.24 29.81 -22.07
N LEU A 8 -5.23 29.20 -21.42
CA LEU A 8 -5.09 28.66 -20.08
C LEU A 8 -4.31 27.36 -20.23
N ALA A 9 -2.99 27.41 -20.07
CA ALA A 9 -2.14 26.23 -19.99
C ALA A 9 -2.47 25.48 -18.69
N LEU A 10 -3.52 24.65 -18.75
CA LEU A 10 -3.88 23.73 -17.69
C LEU A 10 -2.87 22.58 -17.74
N ALA A 11 -1.72 22.78 -17.09
CA ALA A 11 -0.83 21.69 -16.76
C ALA A 11 -1.57 20.77 -15.77
N LEU A 12 -2.30 19.79 -16.30
CA LEU A 12 -2.70 18.62 -15.54
C LEU A 12 -1.40 17.92 -15.15
N VAL A 13 -0.86 18.29 -13.99
CA VAL A 13 0.04 17.42 -13.25
C VAL A 13 -0.81 16.23 -12.86
N THR A 14 -0.82 15.20 -13.70
CA THR A 14 -1.32 13.89 -13.32
C THR A 14 -0.33 13.33 -12.31
N THR A 15 -0.47 13.73 -11.04
CA THR A 15 0.13 13.00 -9.94
C THR A 15 -0.58 11.64 -9.93
N SER A 16 0.00 10.65 -10.61
CA SER A 16 -0.34 9.26 -10.36
C SER A 16 0.06 9.00 -8.91
N ALA A 17 -0.89 9.15 -7.99
CA ALA A 17 -0.77 8.64 -6.64
C ALA A 17 -0.62 7.13 -6.78
N PHE A 18 0.62 6.66 -6.86
CA PHE A 18 0.92 5.25 -6.81
C PHE A 18 0.52 4.80 -5.41
N ALA A 19 -0.60 4.09 -5.30
CA ALA A 19 -0.95 3.41 -4.06
C ALA A 19 0.21 2.50 -3.69
N ALA A 20 0.61 2.53 -2.42
CA ALA A 20 1.69 1.67 -1.92
C ALA A 20 1.39 0.22 -2.30
N PRO A 21 2.36 -0.54 -2.84
CA PRO A 21 2.14 -1.92 -3.27
C PRO A 21 1.76 -2.83 -2.10
N ILE A 22 2.24 -2.52 -0.89
CA ILE A 22 1.88 -3.24 0.33
C ILE A 22 1.00 -2.33 1.18
N GLN A 23 -0.18 -2.81 1.57
CA GLN A 23 -1.06 -2.13 2.50
C GLN A 23 -1.29 -3.00 3.74
N VAL A 24 -1.11 -2.40 4.90
CA VAL A 24 -1.41 -3.02 6.20
C VAL A 24 -2.57 -2.25 6.82
N PHE A 25 -3.74 -2.87 6.77
CA PHE A 25 -4.94 -2.40 7.43
C PHE A 25 -4.93 -2.79 8.91
N TYR A 26 -5.56 -2.00 9.76
CA TYR A 26 -5.72 -2.34 11.17
C TYR A 26 -7.04 -1.83 11.72
N GLU A 27 -7.66 -2.61 12.62
CA GLU A 27 -8.91 -2.20 13.27
C GLU A 27 -8.64 -1.17 14.37
N HIS A 28 -7.99 -1.54 15.48
CA HIS A 28 -7.72 -0.63 16.62
C HIS A 28 -6.30 -0.70 17.19
N GLU A 29 -5.38 -1.37 16.50
CA GLU A 29 -4.04 -1.73 17.02
C GLU A 29 -2.90 -1.05 16.21
N PRO A 30 -2.77 0.30 16.24
CA PRO A 30 -1.81 1.02 15.41
C PRO A 30 -0.36 0.67 15.74
N SER A 31 -0.04 0.40 17.03
CA SER A 31 1.31 0.00 17.43
C SER A 31 1.72 -1.36 16.86
N ARG A 32 0.79 -2.32 16.81
CA ARG A 32 1.05 -3.62 16.17
C ARG A 32 1.08 -3.51 14.65
N ALA A 33 0.24 -2.67 14.05
CA ALA A 33 0.33 -2.38 12.62
C ALA A 33 1.71 -1.80 12.26
N GLN A 34 2.23 -0.88 13.09
CA GLN A 34 3.59 -0.37 12.96
C GLN A 34 4.64 -1.48 13.10
N MET A 35 4.50 -2.39 14.07
CA MET A 35 5.40 -3.53 14.21
C MET A 35 5.40 -4.43 12.96
N VAL A 36 4.24 -4.66 12.33
CA VAL A 36 4.17 -5.40 11.06
C VAL A 36 4.95 -4.67 9.96
N LYS A 37 4.77 -3.36 9.84
CA LYS A 37 5.54 -2.53 8.91
C LYS A 37 7.04 -2.59 9.21
N ASP A 38 7.44 -2.51 10.46
CA ASP A 38 8.84 -2.60 10.88
C ASP A 38 9.45 -3.98 10.54
N ILE A 39 8.68 -5.07 10.65
CA ILE A 39 9.12 -6.39 10.20
C ILE A 39 9.43 -6.39 8.70
N PHE A 40 8.53 -5.84 7.87
CA PHE A 40 8.79 -5.70 6.43
C PHE A 40 10.02 -4.85 6.13
N THR A 41 10.18 -3.73 6.82
CA THR A 41 11.31 -2.82 6.60
C THR A 41 12.63 -3.40 7.08
N VAL A 42 12.67 -3.99 8.28
CA VAL A 42 13.91 -4.43 8.92
C VAL A 42 14.30 -5.84 8.51
N SER A 43 13.35 -6.78 8.57
CA SER A 43 13.65 -8.20 8.31
C SER A 43 13.67 -8.53 6.84
N TYR A 44 12.82 -7.86 6.05
CA TYR A 44 12.69 -8.08 4.61
C TYR A 44 13.28 -6.95 3.76
N GLN A 45 13.87 -5.93 4.39
CA GLN A 45 14.55 -4.81 3.72
C GLN A 45 13.65 -4.09 2.69
N ILE A 46 12.33 -4.12 2.91
CA ILE A 46 11.38 -3.44 2.03
C ILE A 46 11.41 -1.94 2.36
N PRO A 47 11.62 -1.05 1.37
CA PRO A 47 11.55 0.38 1.58
C PRO A 47 10.24 0.83 2.22
N GLU A 48 10.33 1.71 3.21
CA GLU A 48 9.19 2.13 4.03
C GLU A 48 8.06 2.80 3.22
N ASP A 49 8.43 3.52 2.17
CA ASP A 49 7.53 4.21 1.24
C ASP A 49 6.67 3.26 0.40
N LEU A 50 7.03 1.97 0.33
CA LEU A 50 6.25 0.94 -0.34
C LEU A 50 5.19 0.28 0.56
N ILE A 51 5.13 0.67 1.84
CA ILE A 51 4.24 0.10 2.85
C ILE A 51 3.34 1.19 3.43
N ALA A 52 2.05 1.13 3.15
CA ALA A 52 1.05 2.01 3.74
C ALA A 52 0.36 1.36 4.94
N LEU A 53 0.15 2.13 6.01
CA LEU A 53 -0.73 1.76 7.11
C LEU A 53 -2.08 2.47 6.95
N LYS A 54 -3.18 1.76 7.20
CA LYS A 54 -4.52 2.35 7.10
C LYS A 54 -5.47 1.77 8.15
N GLU A 55 -6.10 2.64 8.92
CA GLU A 55 -7.14 2.24 9.85
C GLU A 55 -8.44 1.87 9.11
N VAL A 56 -9.11 0.83 9.57
CA VAL A 56 -10.40 0.36 9.04
C VAL A 56 -11.33 -0.01 10.18
N ALA A 57 -12.64 0.07 9.96
CA ALA A 57 -13.60 -0.35 10.97
C ALA A 57 -13.58 -1.87 11.21
N LYS A 58 -13.41 -2.65 10.14
CA LYS A 58 -13.34 -4.12 10.15
C LYS A 58 -12.46 -4.64 9.00
N CYS A 59 -11.76 -5.73 9.24
CA CYS A 59 -11.00 -6.49 8.22
C CYS A 59 -11.93 -7.30 7.31
N GLU A 60 -13.06 -7.76 7.83
CA GLU A 60 -14.03 -8.55 7.07
C GLU A 60 -14.65 -7.72 5.94
N GLY A 61 -14.67 -8.30 4.73
CA GLY A 61 -15.27 -7.64 3.56
C GLY A 61 -14.37 -6.60 2.89
N LEU A 62 -13.12 -6.43 3.33
CA LEU A 62 -12.13 -5.67 2.56
C LEU A 62 -11.92 -6.34 1.20
N ASN A 63 -12.07 -5.54 0.13
CA ASN A 63 -11.84 -5.97 -1.25
C ASN A 63 -10.84 -5.00 -1.88
N GLU A 64 -9.61 -5.11 -1.41
CA GLU A 64 -8.50 -4.27 -1.81
C GLU A 64 -7.70 -4.97 -2.93
N LYS A 65 -7.12 -4.17 -3.82
CA LYS A 65 -6.43 -4.64 -5.03
C LYS A 65 -4.96 -4.25 -5.03
N GLY A 66 -4.38 -4.09 -3.84
CA GLY A 66 -2.94 -3.90 -3.68
C GLY A 66 -2.18 -5.13 -4.15
N LYS A 67 -0.85 -5.03 -4.17
CA LYS A 67 -0.01 -6.18 -4.50
C LYS A 67 0.08 -7.15 -3.34
N LEU A 68 0.05 -6.64 -2.12
CA LEU A 68 -0.12 -7.40 -0.89
C LEU A 68 -0.94 -6.57 0.09
N ASP A 69 -2.13 -7.04 0.42
CA ASP A 69 -2.98 -6.40 1.41
C ASP A 69 -3.12 -7.33 2.62
N LEU A 70 -2.77 -6.80 3.79
CA LEU A 70 -2.85 -7.50 5.08
C LEU A 70 -3.78 -6.74 6.01
N CYS A 71 -4.47 -7.41 6.91
CA CYS A 71 -5.28 -6.75 7.92
C CYS A 71 -5.05 -7.34 9.31
N LEU A 72 -4.74 -6.48 10.28
CA LEU A 72 -4.67 -6.83 11.69
C LEU A 72 -6.04 -6.62 12.34
N ASN A 73 -6.73 -7.71 12.66
CA ASN A 73 -8.06 -7.65 13.28
C ASN A 73 -7.97 -7.31 14.79
N ASN A 74 -9.12 -7.05 15.41
CA ASN A 74 -9.23 -6.75 16.84
C ASN A 74 -8.80 -7.90 17.78
N ASN A 75 -8.69 -9.13 17.29
CA ASN A 75 -8.15 -10.25 18.06
C ASN A 75 -6.61 -10.29 18.02
N GLY A 76 -6.00 -9.47 17.14
CA GLY A 76 -4.56 -9.48 16.90
C GLY A 76 -4.11 -10.48 15.85
N ASP A 77 -5.02 -11.09 15.10
CA ASP A 77 -4.67 -11.97 14.00
C ASP A 77 -4.31 -11.14 12.77
N LEU A 78 -3.25 -11.56 12.08
CA LEU A 78 -2.85 -11.00 10.80
C LEU A 78 -3.48 -11.81 9.67
N LEU A 79 -4.43 -11.20 8.96
CA LEU A 79 -5.19 -11.80 7.87
C LEU A 79 -4.62 -11.33 6.52
N ILE A 80 -4.56 -12.24 5.54
CA ILE A 80 -4.25 -11.88 4.15
C ILE A 80 -5.56 -11.49 3.46
N VAL A 81 -5.69 -10.21 3.08
CA VAL A 81 -6.84 -9.68 2.37
C VAL A 81 -6.71 -9.95 0.87
N SER A 82 -5.53 -9.65 0.31
CA SER A 82 -5.25 -9.86 -1.11
C SER A 82 -3.75 -10.13 -1.32
N VAL A 83 -3.43 -10.92 -2.35
CA VAL A 83 -2.06 -11.14 -2.77
C VAL A 83 -1.97 -11.33 -4.28
N ASP A 84 -1.22 -10.44 -4.94
CA ASP A 84 -0.80 -10.63 -6.32
C ASP A 84 0.43 -11.56 -6.32
N ARG A 85 0.16 -12.86 -6.47
CA ARG A 85 1.21 -13.89 -6.47
C ARG A 85 2.26 -13.67 -7.56
N ARG A 86 1.89 -13.05 -8.68
CA ARG A 86 2.84 -12.74 -9.76
C ARG A 86 3.80 -11.64 -9.30
N PHE A 87 3.27 -10.57 -8.72
CA PHE A 87 4.10 -9.52 -8.14
C PHE A 87 5.05 -10.09 -7.06
N ILE A 88 4.55 -10.90 -6.14
CA ILE A 88 5.39 -11.53 -5.10
C ILE A 88 6.48 -12.39 -5.73
N SER A 89 6.15 -13.23 -6.71
CA SER A 89 7.14 -14.06 -7.39
C SER A 89 8.21 -13.23 -8.12
N GLU A 90 7.82 -12.14 -8.77
CA GLU A 90 8.74 -11.25 -9.51
C GLU A 90 9.62 -10.43 -8.56
N SER A 91 9.05 -9.93 -7.46
CA SER A 91 9.77 -9.13 -6.46
C SER A 91 10.67 -9.97 -5.55
N LEU A 92 10.30 -11.20 -5.18
CA LEU A 92 11.18 -12.12 -4.43
C LEU A 92 12.46 -12.50 -5.21
N THR A 93 12.46 -12.41 -6.54
CA THR A 93 13.67 -12.57 -7.35
C THR A 93 14.66 -11.40 -7.20
N ILE A 94 14.17 -10.22 -6.79
CA ILE A 94 14.97 -8.99 -6.68
C ILE A 94 15.58 -8.86 -5.26
N PHE A 95 14.98 -9.51 -4.26
CA PHE A 95 15.44 -9.48 -2.86
C PHE A 95 16.23 -10.73 -2.43
N GLN A 96 16.74 -11.54 -3.37
CA GLN A 96 17.75 -12.54 -3.02
C GLN A 96 19.02 -11.80 -2.58
N ALA A 97 19.26 -11.81 -1.28
CA ALA A 97 20.51 -11.34 -0.67
C ALA A 97 21.72 -12.05 -1.31
N PRO A 98 22.88 -11.37 -1.43
CA PRO A 98 24.12 -12.00 -1.88
C PRO A 98 24.55 -13.16 -0.98
#